data_AF-A0A660UJG9-F1
#
_entry.id   AF-A0A660UJG9-F1
#
_cell.length_a   1.000
_cell.length_b   1.000
_cell.length_c   1.000
_cell.angle_alpha   90.00
_cell.angle_beta   90.00
_cell.angle_gamma   90.00
#
_symmetry.space_group_name_H-M   'P 1'
#
loop_
_entity.id
_entity.type
_entity.pdbx_description
1 polymer ?
#
loop_
_entity_poly.entity_id
_entity_poly.type
_entity_poly.pdbx_seq_one_letter_code
_entity_poly.pdbx_strand_id
1 'polypeptide(L)'
;MRILYLDLDTLRADHLGCYGYHRNTSPNIDAVAREGIRFENCYVSDAPCLPSRAALFNVLFGIHTGVVGHGGTAAEMRIQGAERRFNWGPQRASWVMAMRQLGMYTVSISPFAERHSAWWFYHGFNEMYNPGKRGGERADEVAPIALEWIERNGEKDNWFLHINFWDPHTPYRTPLEYGNPFEDSPPPSWYTEEIRRAHYESYGPHSAREPFGWRAGSASPRMPAEIGSMEDYKMWIDGYDTGIKYMDDHIGQILDALAHKGVLEETAVII
;
A
#
# COMPACT_ATOMS: atom_id res chain seq x y z
N MET A 1 22.79 -7.80 6.25
CA MET A 1 21.68 -6.86 6.50
C MET A 1 20.36 -7.43 6.00
N ARG A 2 19.27 -7.33 6.79
CA ARG A 2 17.90 -7.72 6.38
C ARG A 2 17.02 -6.49 6.29
N ILE A 3 16.19 -6.40 5.25
CA ILE A 3 15.26 -5.27 5.07
C ILE A 3 13.87 -5.82 4.75
N LEU A 4 12.89 -5.49 5.59
CA LEU A 4 11.47 -5.67 5.33
C LEU A 4 10.87 -4.31 4.91
N TYR A 5 10.27 -4.25 3.72
CA TYR A 5 9.57 -3.06 3.24
C TYR A 5 8.08 -3.37 3.04
N LEU A 6 7.25 -2.72 3.85
CA LEU A 6 5.79 -2.83 3.83
C LEU A 6 5.21 -1.68 3.00
N ASP A 7 4.71 -2.00 1.81
CA ASP A 7 4.12 -1.03 0.87
C ASP A 7 2.58 -1.08 0.97
N LEU A 8 2.01 -0.10 1.68
CA LEU A 8 0.61 -0.12 2.13
C LEU A 8 -0.25 0.81 1.25
N ASP A 9 -1.03 0.23 0.33
CA ASP A 9 -1.72 1.01 -0.69
C ASP A 9 -2.87 1.86 -0.10
N THR A 10 -2.89 3.15 -0.43
CA THR A 10 -3.85 4.18 0.06
C THR A 10 -3.87 4.41 1.57
N LEU A 11 -2.87 3.94 2.31
CA LEU A 11 -2.76 4.21 3.74
C LEU A 11 -2.49 5.70 3.99
N ARG A 12 -3.31 6.33 4.82
CA ARG A 12 -3.14 7.72 5.22
C ARG A 12 -2.52 7.79 6.61
N ALA A 13 -1.54 8.67 6.77
CA ALA A 13 -0.88 8.90 8.05
C ALA A 13 -1.85 9.37 9.14
N ASP A 14 -2.84 10.20 8.81
CA ASP A 14 -3.83 10.70 9.77
C ASP A 14 -4.84 9.65 10.26
N HIS A 15 -4.69 8.39 9.85
CA HIS A 15 -5.43 7.23 10.36
C HIS A 15 -4.55 6.24 11.12
N LEU A 16 -3.33 6.64 11.52
CA LEU A 16 -2.40 5.84 12.31
C LEU A 16 -2.22 6.43 13.71
N GLY A 17 -2.22 5.58 14.74
CA GLY A 17 -2.07 6.02 16.13
C GLY A 17 -0.74 6.72 16.38
N CYS A 18 0.34 6.28 15.71
CA CYS A 18 1.64 6.93 15.76
C CYS A 18 1.68 8.35 15.16
N TYR A 19 0.65 8.77 14.43
CA TYR A 19 0.46 10.15 13.96
C TYR A 19 -0.68 10.88 14.69
N GLY A 20 -1.18 10.32 15.79
CA GLY A 20 -2.18 10.94 16.65
C GLY A 20 -3.63 10.56 16.33
N TYR A 21 -3.86 9.53 15.51
CA TYR A 21 -5.22 9.05 15.27
C TYR A 21 -5.86 8.49 16.55
N HIS A 22 -7.13 8.82 16.80
CA HIS A 22 -7.80 8.47 18.06
C HIS A 22 -8.33 7.04 18.11
N ARG A 23 -8.56 6.41 16.96
CA ARG A 23 -8.98 5.00 16.88
C ARG A 23 -7.75 4.10 16.85
N ASN A 24 -7.86 2.94 17.49
CA ASN A 24 -6.79 1.95 17.56
C ASN A 24 -6.71 1.12 16.25
N THR A 25 -6.35 1.76 15.15
CA THR A 25 -6.25 1.16 13.82
C THR A 25 -4.92 0.46 13.56
N SER A 26 -3.83 0.86 14.22
CA SER A 26 -2.47 0.45 13.82
C SER A 26 -1.52 0.08 14.96
N PRO A 27 -1.95 -0.70 15.98
CA PRO A 27 -1.10 -0.97 17.15
C PRO A 27 0.27 -1.59 16.84
N ASN A 28 0.39 -2.41 15.78
CA ASN A 28 1.67 -3.03 15.40
C ASN A 28 2.59 -2.04 14.67
N ILE A 29 2.07 -1.27 13.71
CA ILE A 29 2.81 -0.18 13.08
C ILE A 29 3.25 0.86 14.13
N ASP A 30 2.38 1.15 15.11
CA ASP A 30 2.69 2.07 16.20
C ASP A 30 3.82 1.57 17.08
N ALA A 31 3.94 0.24 17.26
CA ALA A 31 5.06 -0.36 17.97
C ALA A 31 6.38 -0.14 17.22
N VAL A 32 6.42 -0.40 15.91
CA VAL A 32 7.60 -0.13 15.08
C VAL A 32 7.97 1.36 15.13
N ALA A 33 6.98 2.26 15.07
CA ALA A 33 7.24 3.69 15.13
C ALA A 33 7.78 4.19 16.48
N ARG A 34 7.49 3.50 17.60
CA ARG A 34 8.04 3.83 18.93
C ARG A 34 9.52 3.48 19.05
N GLU A 35 9.98 2.48 18.32
CA GLU A 35 11.35 1.96 18.38
C GLU A 35 12.24 2.51 17.24
N GLY A 36 11.61 3.01 16.18
CA GLY A 36 12.28 3.55 14.99
C GLY A 36 12.28 5.08 14.87
N ILE A 37 12.35 5.53 13.62
CA ILE A 37 12.29 6.95 13.25
C ILE A 37 11.00 7.18 12.45
N ARG A 38 10.20 8.16 12.89
CA ARG A 38 8.98 8.59 12.21
C ARG A 38 9.20 9.95 11.54
N PHE A 39 8.82 10.06 10.26
CA PHE A 39 8.84 11.32 9.52
C PHE A 39 7.45 11.96 9.52
N GLU A 40 7.30 13.13 10.15
CA GLU A 40 6.03 13.87 10.17
C GLU A 40 5.65 14.45 8.80
N ASN A 41 6.66 14.69 7.95
CA ASN A 41 6.50 15.32 6.65
C ASN A 41 7.14 14.44 5.56
N CYS A 42 6.41 13.42 5.12
CA CYS A 42 6.81 12.55 4.02
C CYS A 42 5.80 12.66 2.88
N TYR A 43 6.22 13.22 1.75
CA TYR A 43 5.34 13.48 0.61
C TYR A 43 5.75 12.64 -0.59
N VAL A 44 4.75 11.99 -1.22
CA VAL A 44 4.95 11.37 -2.52
C VAL A 44 5.14 12.45 -3.58
N SER A 45 6.05 12.20 -4.52
CA SER A 45 6.27 13.12 -5.65
C SER A 45 5.12 13.12 -6.65
N ASP A 46 4.45 11.98 -6.77
CA ASP A 46 3.45 11.72 -7.80
C ASP A 46 2.30 10.87 -7.24
N ALA A 47 1.10 11.12 -7.76
CA ALA A 47 -0.11 10.35 -7.51
C ALA A 47 -0.91 10.28 -8.83
N PRO A 48 -1.66 9.20 -9.10
CA PRO A 48 -2.02 8.09 -8.21
C PRO A 48 -0.98 6.92 -8.18
N CYS A 49 -1.37 5.72 -7.74
CA CYS A 49 -0.46 4.64 -7.35
C CYS A 49 0.55 4.20 -8.42
N LEU A 50 0.19 4.18 -9.71
CA LEU A 50 1.14 3.86 -10.78
C LEU A 50 2.23 4.93 -10.95
N PRO A 51 1.92 6.22 -11.17
CA PRO A 51 2.91 7.31 -11.14
C PRO A 51 3.76 7.33 -9.88
N SER A 52 3.14 7.18 -8.71
CA SER A 52 3.80 7.19 -7.41
C SER A 52 4.90 6.12 -7.30
N ARG A 53 4.57 4.87 -7.63
CA ARG A 53 5.55 3.78 -7.59
C ARG A 53 6.56 3.84 -8.74
N ALA A 54 6.18 4.35 -9.92
CA ALA A 54 7.13 4.61 -10.99
C ALA A 54 8.20 5.60 -10.52
N ALA A 55 7.78 6.66 -9.83
CA ALA A 55 8.68 7.66 -9.29
C ALA A 55 9.58 7.10 -8.19
N LEU A 56 8.99 6.46 -7.18
CA LEU A 56 9.71 5.87 -6.05
C LEU A 56 10.72 4.80 -6.48
N PHE A 57 10.29 3.82 -7.27
CA PHE A 57 11.15 2.69 -7.62
C PHE A 57 12.29 3.07 -8.55
N ASN A 58 12.10 4.08 -9.41
CA ASN A 58 13.13 4.55 -10.34
C ASN A 58 13.90 5.76 -9.82
N VAL A 59 13.57 6.30 -8.63
CA VAL A 59 14.23 7.46 -8.01
C VAL A 59 14.16 8.71 -8.91
N LEU A 60 12.97 8.98 -9.46
CA LEU A 60 12.71 10.07 -10.40
C LEU A 60 11.35 10.71 -10.13
N PHE A 61 11.16 11.99 -10.39
CA PHE A 61 9.80 12.57 -10.44
C PHE A 61 9.02 12.03 -11.64
N GLY A 62 7.68 11.99 -11.58
CA GLY A 62 6.84 11.42 -12.63
C GLY A 62 6.97 12.12 -13.97
N ILE A 63 7.26 13.43 -13.96
CA ILE A 63 7.62 14.14 -15.19
C ILE A 63 8.84 13.50 -15.88
N HIS A 64 9.79 12.95 -15.14
CA HIS A 64 10.99 12.28 -15.67
C HIS A 64 10.78 10.79 -15.95
N THR A 65 9.93 10.09 -15.19
CA THR A 65 9.57 8.70 -15.49
C THR A 65 8.77 8.61 -16.79
N GLY A 66 7.91 9.60 -17.05
CA GLY A 66 6.92 9.63 -18.14
C GLY A 66 5.56 9.07 -17.74
N VAL A 67 5.48 8.42 -16.57
CA VAL A 67 4.26 7.80 -16.05
C VAL A 67 3.53 8.83 -15.21
N VAL A 68 2.44 9.38 -15.78
CA VAL A 68 1.64 10.46 -15.18
C VAL A 68 0.16 10.08 -15.04
N GLY A 69 -0.21 8.84 -15.37
CA GLY A 69 -1.56 8.31 -15.20
C GLY A 69 -1.63 6.79 -15.30
N HIS A 70 -2.84 6.22 -15.19
CA HIS A 70 -3.08 4.78 -15.19
C HIS A 70 -3.38 4.15 -16.56
N GLY A 71 -3.57 4.97 -17.61
CA GLY A 71 -4.06 4.47 -18.89
C GLY A 71 -3.42 5.13 -20.10
N GLY A 72 -3.47 4.42 -21.22
CA GLY A 72 -2.91 4.86 -22.49
C GLY A 72 -1.42 5.19 -22.39
N THR A 73 -0.96 6.15 -23.19
CA THR A 73 0.43 6.60 -23.20
C THR A 73 0.86 7.29 -21.90
N ALA A 74 -0.08 7.69 -21.03
CA ALA A 74 0.22 8.28 -19.73
C ALA A 74 0.70 7.24 -18.69
N ALA A 75 0.48 5.94 -18.94
CA ALA A 75 0.97 4.84 -18.11
C ALA A 75 2.36 4.32 -18.53
N GLU A 76 2.90 4.84 -19.64
CA GLU A 76 4.13 4.35 -20.24
C GLU A 76 5.35 5.10 -19.70
N MET A 77 6.41 4.36 -19.38
CA MET A 77 7.71 4.97 -19.14
C MET A 77 8.17 5.69 -20.40
N ARG A 78 8.91 6.81 -20.27
CA ARG A 78 9.46 7.55 -21.42
C ARG A 78 10.14 6.61 -22.41
N ILE A 79 10.14 6.94 -23.70
CA ILE A 79 10.87 6.16 -24.71
C ILE A 79 12.32 6.68 -24.76
N GLN A 80 13.31 5.78 -24.74
CA GLN A 80 14.74 6.15 -24.81
C GLN A 80 15.23 6.42 -26.25
N GLY A 81 14.45 6.05 -27.26
CA GLY A 81 14.80 6.26 -28.66
C GLY A 81 16.01 5.43 -29.12
N ALA A 82 16.78 5.97 -30.07
CA ALA A 82 17.89 5.29 -30.72
C ALA A 82 19.06 4.94 -29.77
N GLU A 83 19.18 5.63 -28.64
CA GLU A 83 20.23 5.38 -27.63
C GLU A 83 19.89 4.25 -26.67
N ARG A 84 18.69 3.65 -26.79
CA ARG A 84 18.26 2.51 -25.98
C ARG A 84 19.22 1.33 -26.19
N ARG A 85 19.85 0.88 -25.11
CA ARG A 85 20.69 -0.33 -25.11
C ARG A 85 19.86 -1.61 -24.96
N PHE A 86 20.48 -2.75 -25.26
CA PHE A 86 19.87 -4.08 -25.07
C PHE A 86 19.39 -4.30 -23.63
N ASN A 87 20.26 -3.95 -22.67
CA ASN A 87 19.95 -3.99 -21.24
C ASN A 87 19.56 -2.61 -20.71
N TRP A 88 18.75 -2.59 -19.65
CA TRP A 88 18.45 -1.36 -18.91
C TRP A 88 19.77 -0.77 -18.35
N GLY A 89 20.11 0.43 -18.80
CA GLY A 89 21.30 1.15 -18.32
C GLY A 89 21.06 1.82 -16.96
N PRO A 90 22.12 2.39 -16.35
CA PRO A 90 22.03 3.08 -15.05
C PRO A 90 20.99 4.21 -15.04
N GLN A 91 20.68 4.80 -16.20
CA GLN A 91 19.66 5.83 -16.40
C GLN A 91 18.24 5.41 -15.96
N ARG A 92 18.01 4.10 -15.77
CA ARG A 92 16.73 3.53 -15.31
C ARG A 92 16.93 2.39 -14.33
N ALA A 93 18.04 2.41 -13.60
CA ALA A 93 18.25 1.44 -12.53
C ALA A 93 17.31 1.80 -11.37
N SER A 94 16.41 0.88 -11.05
CA SER A 94 15.64 0.97 -9.81
C SER A 94 16.59 0.89 -8.60
N TRP A 95 16.18 1.48 -7.47
CA TRP A 95 16.95 1.31 -6.23
C TRP A 95 17.03 -0.16 -5.79
N VAL A 96 16.04 -0.98 -6.16
CA VAL A 96 16.06 -2.43 -5.98
C VAL A 96 17.16 -3.10 -6.79
N MET A 97 17.39 -2.67 -8.03
CA MET A 97 18.51 -3.18 -8.82
C MET A 97 19.86 -2.83 -8.18
N ALA A 98 19.99 -1.64 -7.62
CA ALA A 98 21.20 -1.25 -6.91
C ALA A 98 21.45 -2.18 -5.71
N MET A 99 20.43 -2.49 -4.90
CA MET A 99 20.55 -3.46 -3.80
C MET A 99 20.98 -4.84 -4.29
N ARG A 100 20.37 -5.33 -5.39
CA ARG A 100 20.76 -6.62 -5.98
C ARG A 100 22.20 -6.62 -6.47
N GLN A 101 22.68 -5.54 -7.07
CA GLN A 101 24.07 -5.40 -7.51
C GLN A 101 25.05 -5.39 -6.32
N LEU A 102 24.60 -4.92 -5.16
CA LEU A 102 25.35 -4.98 -3.89
C LEU A 102 25.28 -6.35 -3.21
N GLY A 103 24.64 -7.35 -3.83
CA GLY A 103 24.59 -8.73 -3.35
C GLY A 103 23.36 -9.07 -2.50
N MET A 104 22.36 -8.18 -2.40
CA MET A 104 21.12 -8.50 -1.70
C MET A 104 20.22 -9.42 -2.53
N TYR A 105 19.60 -10.38 -1.86
CA TYR A 105 18.53 -11.21 -2.40
C TYR A 105 17.20 -10.46 -2.30
N THR A 106 16.70 -9.98 -3.43
CA THR A 106 15.56 -9.06 -3.48
C THR A 106 14.28 -9.79 -3.87
N VAL A 107 13.23 -9.61 -3.07
CA VAL A 107 11.97 -10.33 -3.19
C VAL A 107 10.81 -9.34 -3.13
N SER A 108 9.76 -9.58 -3.92
CA SER A 108 8.50 -8.84 -3.85
C SER A 108 7.33 -9.81 -3.83
N ILE A 109 6.40 -9.55 -2.92
CA ILE A 109 5.07 -10.16 -2.88
C ILE A 109 4.10 -9.04 -3.26
N SER A 110 3.76 -8.96 -4.54
CA SER A 110 2.91 -7.89 -5.06
C SER A 110 2.28 -8.25 -6.41
N PRO A 111 0.99 -7.94 -6.61
CA PRO A 111 0.35 -8.00 -7.92
C PRO A 111 0.54 -6.72 -8.75
N PHE A 112 1.30 -5.73 -8.26
CA PHE A 112 1.34 -4.37 -8.81
C PHE A 112 1.66 -4.31 -10.31
N ALA A 113 2.67 -5.07 -10.76
CA ALA A 113 3.07 -5.08 -12.16
C ALA A 113 1.94 -5.59 -13.08
N GLU A 114 1.25 -6.67 -12.70
CA GLU A 114 0.12 -7.21 -13.46
C GLU A 114 -1.12 -6.29 -13.39
N ARG A 115 -1.38 -5.68 -12.23
CA ARG A 115 -2.48 -4.73 -12.06
C ARG A 115 -2.36 -3.55 -13.04
N HIS A 116 -1.14 -3.07 -13.26
CA HIS A 116 -0.88 -1.84 -14.01
C HIS A 116 -0.20 -2.03 -15.37
N SER A 117 0.00 -3.27 -15.82
CA SER A 117 0.85 -3.58 -16.99
C SER A 117 2.28 -2.99 -16.89
N ALA A 118 2.76 -2.83 -15.67
CA ALA A 118 3.97 -2.09 -15.31
C ALA A 118 5.16 -3.04 -15.11
N TRP A 119 5.50 -3.84 -16.12
CA TRP A 119 6.51 -4.90 -16.00
C TRP A 119 7.94 -4.40 -15.74
N TRP A 120 8.20 -3.11 -15.97
CA TRP A 120 9.43 -2.45 -15.53
C TRP A 120 9.64 -2.52 -14.00
N PHE A 121 8.57 -2.72 -13.23
CA PHE A 121 8.62 -2.87 -11.78
C PHE A 121 9.43 -4.09 -11.33
N TYR A 122 9.52 -5.14 -12.16
CA TYR A 122 10.29 -6.35 -11.85
C TYR A 122 11.81 -6.12 -11.87
N HIS A 123 12.24 -4.96 -12.37
CA HIS A 123 13.64 -4.66 -12.49
C HIS A 123 14.33 -4.62 -11.13
N GLY A 124 15.34 -5.47 -10.97
CA GLY A 124 16.14 -5.57 -9.76
C GLY A 124 15.78 -6.76 -8.89
N PHE A 125 14.60 -7.37 -9.04
CA PHE A 125 14.18 -8.45 -8.16
C PHE A 125 14.72 -9.84 -8.53
N ASN A 126 14.96 -10.69 -7.53
CA ASN A 126 15.33 -12.09 -7.67
C ASN A 126 14.10 -13.03 -7.71
N GLU A 127 13.12 -12.84 -6.82
CA GLU A 127 11.89 -13.66 -6.74
C GLU A 127 10.64 -12.79 -6.68
N MET A 128 9.67 -13.03 -7.57
CA MET A 128 8.35 -12.38 -7.55
C MET A 128 7.24 -13.37 -7.19
N TYR A 129 6.46 -13.01 -6.19
CA TYR A 129 5.20 -13.67 -5.86
C TYR A 129 4.06 -12.72 -6.25
N ASN A 130 3.24 -13.17 -7.19
CA ASN A 130 2.01 -12.50 -7.56
C ASN A 130 0.83 -13.30 -6.98
N PRO A 131 0.08 -12.77 -6.01
CA PRO A 131 -1.06 -13.49 -5.42
C PRO A 131 -2.24 -13.70 -6.38
N GLY A 132 -2.27 -12.99 -7.52
CA GLY A 132 -3.13 -13.32 -8.67
C GLY A 132 -4.51 -12.64 -8.72
N LYS A 133 -4.84 -11.75 -7.78
CA LYS A 133 -6.11 -10.98 -7.77
C LYS A 133 -5.96 -9.54 -8.22
N ARG A 134 -4.78 -9.15 -8.72
CA ARG A 134 -4.54 -7.84 -9.37
C ARG A 134 -4.90 -6.64 -8.47
N GLY A 135 -4.58 -6.72 -7.19
CA GLY A 135 -4.88 -5.72 -6.16
C GLY A 135 -6.23 -5.89 -5.46
N GLY A 136 -6.94 -6.98 -5.77
CA GLY A 136 -8.16 -7.41 -5.07
C GLY A 136 -7.90 -8.30 -3.85
N GLU A 137 -6.64 -8.64 -3.61
CA GLU A 137 -6.17 -9.40 -2.45
C GLU A 137 -6.56 -8.71 -1.13
N ARG A 138 -6.71 -9.53 -0.11
CA ARG A 138 -6.77 -9.12 1.30
C ARG A 138 -5.50 -9.54 2.02
N ALA A 139 -5.26 -8.98 3.20
CA ALA A 139 -4.09 -9.29 4.01
C ALA A 139 -3.96 -10.78 4.35
N ASP A 140 -5.07 -11.50 4.57
CA ASP A 140 -5.10 -12.95 4.83
C ASP A 140 -4.67 -13.81 3.62
N GLU A 141 -4.55 -13.21 2.44
CA GLU A 141 -4.12 -13.89 1.21
C GLU A 141 -2.67 -13.54 0.86
N VAL A 142 -2.19 -12.37 1.29
CA VAL A 142 -0.81 -11.91 1.05
C VAL A 142 0.13 -12.39 2.17
N ALA A 143 -0.29 -12.24 3.44
CA ALA A 143 0.55 -12.54 4.59
C ALA A 143 1.03 -14.00 4.65
N PRO A 144 0.21 -15.03 4.32
CA PRO A 144 0.71 -16.41 4.31
C PRO A 144 1.90 -16.65 3.38
N ILE A 145 1.95 -15.96 2.23
CA ILE A 145 3.07 -16.05 1.29
C ILE A 145 4.34 -15.48 1.93
N ALA A 146 4.22 -14.35 2.63
CA ALA A 146 5.32 -13.72 3.35
C ALA A 146 5.81 -14.59 4.52
N LEU A 147 4.88 -15.14 5.30
CA LEU A 147 5.19 -16.03 6.42
C LEU A 147 5.91 -17.29 5.93
N GLU A 148 5.46 -17.92 4.85
CA GLU A 148 6.16 -19.08 4.26
C GLU A 148 7.55 -18.71 3.72
N TRP A 149 7.70 -17.52 3.14
CA TRP A 149 9.00 -17.05 2.68
C TRP A 149 9.97 -16.79 3.84
N ILE A 150 9.50 -16.11 4.89
CA ILE A 150 10.25 -15.86 6.13
C ILE A 150 10.60 -17.19 6.79
N GLU A 151 9.69 -18.17 6.80
CA GLU A 151 9.96 -19.49 7.37
C GLU A 151 11.21 -20.13 6.76
N ARG A 152 11.30 -20.09 5.42
CA ARG A 152 12.38 -20.71 4.65
C ARG A 152 13.67 -19.90 4.58
N ASN A 153 13.59 -18.57 4.73
CA ASN A 153 14.70 -17.67 4.39
C ASN A 153 15.06 -16.65 5.46
N GLY A 154 14.22 -16.43 6.48
CA GLY A 154 14.37 -15.33 7.43
C GLY A 154 15.71 -15.31 8.18
N GLU A 155 16.22 -16.50 8.55
CA GLU A 155 17.52 -16.66 9.22
C GLU A 155 18.73 -16.34 8.31
N LYS A 156 18.56 -16.41 6.99
CA LYS A 156 19.62 -16.01 6.05
C LYS A 156 19.85 -14.51 6.13
N ASP A 157 21.05 -14.07 5.74
CA ASP A 157 21.38 -12.65 5.68
C ASP A 157 21.32 -12.09 4.25
N ASN A 158 21.38 -10.77 4.12
CA ASN A 158 21.43 -10.02 2.86
C ASN A 158 20.20 -10.22 1.99
N TRP A 159 19.01 -10.06 2.57
CA TRP A 159 17.76 -10.06 1.82
C TRP A 159 16.98 -8.74 1.96
N PHE A 160 16.21 -8.45 0.93
CA PHE A 160 15.21 -7.39 0.88
C PHE A 160 13.87 -8.03 0.54
N LEU A 161 12.88 -7.91 1.43
CA LEU A 161 11.54 -8.43 1.25
C LEU A 161 10.56 -7.27 1.17
N HIS A 162 10.01 -7.05 -0.02
CA HIS A 162 8.92 -6.10 -0.24
C HIS A 162 7.57 -6.82 -0.20
N ILE A 163 6.63 -6.32 0.59
CA ILE A 163 5.27 -6.87 0.73
C ILE A 163 4.28 -5.73 0.46
N ASN A 164 3.36 -5.96 -0.48
CA ASN A 164 2.36 -4.96 -0.83
C ASN A 164 0.96 -5.38 -0.37
N PHE A 165 0.36 -4.57 0.50
CA PHE A 165 -1.01 -4.74 1.01
C PHE A 165 -1.99 -3.75 0.36
N TRP A 166 -3.27 -4.12 0.31
CA TRP A 166 -4.33 -3.40 -0.41
C TRP A 166 -5.58 -3.13 0.42
N ASP A 167 -5.62 -3.52 1.69
CA ASP A 167 -6.83 -3.57 2.50
C ASP A 167 -7.50 -2.19 2.73
N PRO A 168 -6.74 -1.08 2.90
CA PRO A 168 -7.33 0.25 2.95
C PRO A 168 -7.82 0.75 1.57
N HIS A 169 -7.44 0.11 0.46
CA HIS A 169 -7.82 0.51 -0.89
C HIS A 169 -9.25 0.05 -1.21
N THR A 170 -10.07 0.97 -1.75
CA THR A 170 -11.44 0.68 -2.13
C THR A 170 -11.56 -0.37 -3.25
N PRO A 171 -12.55 -1.26 -3.24
CA PRO A 171 -13.58 -1.40 -2.22
C PRO A 171 -13.02 -1.99 -0.91
N TYR A 172 -13.50 -1.58 0.26
CA TYR A 172 -13.13 -2.15 1.55
C TYR A 172 -13.64 -3.58 1.63
N ARG A 173 -12.73 -4.55 1.68
CA ARG A 173 -13.02 -5.98 1.48
C ARG A 173 -12.78 -6.84 2.74
N THR A 174 -12.50 -6.22 3.88
CA THR A 174 -12.28 -6.94 5.13
C THR A 174 -13.44 -7.92 5.38
N PRO A 175 -13.18 -9.20 5.72
CA PRO A 175 -14.23 -10.19 5.89
C PRO A 175 -15.24 -9.78 6.97
N LEU A 176 -16.53 -10.10 6.81
CA LEU A 176 -17.57 -9.65 7.74
C LEU A 176 -17.42 -10.28 9.12
N GLU A 177 -16.89 -11.50 9.19
CA GLU A 177 -16.56 -12.22 10.41
C GLU A 177 -15.51 -11.50 11.27
N TYR A 178 -14.73 -10.58 10.70
CA TYR A 178 -13.82 -9.71 11.47
C TYR A 178 -14.57 -8.66 12.30
N GLY A 179 -15.85 -8.42 12.01
CA GLY A 179 -16.67 -7.44 12.72
C GLY A 179 -16.34 -5.98 12.38
N ASN A 180 -16.86 -5.03 13.16
CA ASN A 180 -16.52 -3.61 13.07
C ASN A 180 -15.94 -3.16 14.43
N PRO A 181 -14.61 -3.15 14.60
CA PRO A 181 -13.98 -2.74 15.86
C PRO A 181 -14.27 -1.28 16.26
N PHE A 182 -14.81 -0.48 15.33
CA PHE A 182 -15.04 0.95 15.48
C PHE A 182 -16.53 1.32 15.48
N GLU A 183 -17.42 0.34 15.66
CA GLU A 183 -18.87 0.55 15.70
C GLU A 183 -19.27 1.63 16.72
N ASP A 184 -18.74 1.55 17.94
CA ASP A 184 -19.00 2.51 19.01
C ASP A 184 -18.04 3.72 19.02
N SER A 185 -17.08 3.77 18.10
CA SER A 185 -16.10 4.86 18.02
C SER A 185 -16.59 5.95 17.05
N PRO A 186 -16.54 7.25 17.40
CA PRO A 186 -16.89 8.31 16.47
C PRO A 186 -15.86 8.39 15.33
N PRO A 187 -16.28 8.71 14.09
CA PRO A 187 -15.35 9.02 13.00
C PRO A 187 -14.63 10.36 13.29
N PRO A 188 -13.60 10.72 12.52
CA PRO A 188 -12.88 11.99 12.69
C PRO A 188 -13.82 13.19 12.68
N SER A 189 -13.69 14.07 13.68
CA SER A 189 -14.61 15.20 13.89
C SER A 189 -14.40 16.37 12.92
N TRP A 190 -13.31 16.37 12.16
CA TRP A 190 -13.01 17.43 11.20
C TRP A 190 -13.98 17.43 10.01
N TYR A 191 -14.59 16.29 9.68
CA TYR A 191 -15.53 16.17 8.57
C TYR A 191 -16.95 16.46 9.07
N THR A 192 -17.39 17.70 8.90
CA THR A 192 -18.70 18.16 9.36
C THR A 192 -19.80 17.89 8.34
N GLU A 193 -21.07 18.00 8.76
CA GLU A 193 -22.22 17.92 7.82
C GLU A 193 -22.15 19.00 6.73
N GLU A 194 -21.57 20.17 7.02
CA GLU A 194 -21.34 21.22 6.03
C GLU A 194 -20.35 20.76 4.93
N ILE A 195 -19.21 20.19 5.33
CA ILE A 195 -18.21 19.65 4.40
C ILE A 195 -18.82 18.49 3.61
N ARG A 196 -19.57 17.60 4.28
CA ARG A 196 -20.25 16.48 3.63
C ARG A 196 -21.21 16.96 2.54
N ARG A 197 -22.05 17.97 2.84
CA ARG A 197 -22.95 18.57 1.85
C ARG A 197 -22.20 19.14 0.66
N ALA A 198 -21.14 19.91 0.90
CA ALA A 198 -20.31 20.46 -0.17
C ALA A 198 -19.69 19.36 -1.06
N HIS A 199 -19.19 18.27 -0.45
CA HIS A 199 -18.66 17.13 -1.18
C HIS A 199 -19.74 16.36 -1.95
N TYR A 200 -20.95 16.26 -1.41
CA TYR A 200 -22.08 15.61 -2.05
C TYR A 200 -22.70 16.44 -3.17
N GLU A 201 -22.57 17.76 -3.14
CA GLU A 201 -22.95 18.66 -4.24
C GLU A 201 -21.89 18.70 -5.35
N SER A 202 -20.68 18.22 -5.07
CA SER A 202 -19.62 18.04 -6.07
C SER A 202 -19.94 16.88 -7.03
N TYR A 203 -19.09 16.71 -8.04
CA TYR A 203 -19.28 15.74 -9.12
C TYR A 203 -17.98 15.01 -9.45
N GLY A 204 -18.12 13.85 -10.09
CA GLY A 204 -17.02 13.05 -10.61
C GLY A 204 -16.82 11.72 -9.87
N PRO A 205 -16.01 10.84 -10.44
CA PRO A 205 -15.75 9.52 -9.86
C PRO A 205 -14.99 9.68 -8.55
N HIS A 206 -15.26 8.79 -7.59
CA HIS A 206 -14.69 8.82 -6.24
C HIS A 206 -15.11 10.05 -5.42
N SER A 207 -16.23 10.69 -5.81
CA SER A 207 -16.92 11.70 -4.99
C SER A 207 -17.84 11.04 -3.96
N ALA A 208 -18.47 11.87 -3.11
CA ALA A 208 -19.48 11.41 -2.17
C ALA A 208 -20.71 10.77 -2.86
N ARG A 209 -21.03 11.12 -4.11
CA ARG A 209 -22.11 10.47 -4.88
C ARG A 209 -21.67 9.20 -5.60
N GLU A 210 -20.37 9.07 -5.88
CA GLU A 210 -19.83 7.93 -6.61
C GLU A 210 -18.59 7.38 -5.90
N PRO A 211 -18.71 6.88 -4.66
CA PRO A 211 -17.54 6.46 -3.89
C PRO A 211 -16.80 5.28 -4.55
N PHE A 212 -17.51 4.46 -5.34
CA PHE A 212 -16.97 3.37 -6.16
C PHE A 212 -16.46 3.82 -7.54
N GLY A 213 -16.41 5.11 -7.80
CA GLY A 213 -16.11 5.67 -9.12
C GLY A 213 -17.16 5.28 -10.16
N TRP A 214 -16.72 5.03 -11.40
CA TRP A 214 -17.59 4.72 -12.55
C TRP A 214 -18.36 3.39 -12.45
N ARG A 215 -18.22 2.64 -11.35
CA ARG A 215 -18.94 1.39 -11.09
C ARG A 215 -20.12 1.64 -10.16
N ALA A 216 -21.11 2.36 -10.65
CA ALA A 216 -22.38 2.55 -9.95
C ALA A 216 -23.00 1.19 -9.57
N GLY A 217 -23.46 1.05 -8.32
CA GLY A 217 -24.17 -0.15 -7.82
C GLY A 217 -23.32 -1.28 -7.25
N SER A 218 -21.99 -1.18 -7.24
CA SER A 218 -21.10 -2.15 -6.58
C SER A 218 -21.04 -1.88 -5.07
N ALA A 219 -22.05 -2.26 -4.29
CA ALA A 219 -21.96 -2.11 -2.83
C ALA A 219 -21.03 -3.17 -2.22
N SER A 220 -19.87 -2.75 -1.71
CA SER A 220 -19.18 -3.54 -0.68
C SER A 220 -19.99 -3.45 0.61
N PRO A 221 -20.15 -4.54 1.40
CA PRO A 221 -20.90 -4.48 2.64
C PRO A 221 -20.29 -3.55 3.70
N ARG A 222 -19.04 -3.11 3.51
CA ARG A 222 -18.32 -2.16 4.40
C ARG A 222 -18.26 -0.73 3.86
N MET A 223 -19.02 -0.43 2.82
CA MET A 223 -19.03 0.90 2.21
C MET A 223 -20.46 1.29 1.80
N PRO A 224 -20.89 2.51 2.09
CA PRO A 224 -22.15 3.00 1.55
C PRO A 224 -22.08 3.15 0.02
N ALA A 225 -23.24 3.05 -0.64
CA ALA A 225 -23.35 3.32 -2.07
C ALA A 225 -23.10 4.80 -2.40
N GLU A 226 -23.50 5.70 -1.50
CA GLU A 226 -23.27 7.14 -1.55
C GLU A 226 -23.10 7.69 -0.13
N ILE A 227 -22.39 8.80 0.04
CA ILE A 227 -22.17 9.48 1.33
C ILE A 227 -23.21 10.60 1.49
N GLY A 228 -24.48 10.22 1.57
CA GLY A 228 -25.64 11.13 1.64
C GLY A 228 -25.90 11.70 3.04
N SER A 229 -25.36 11.06 4.07
CA SER A 229 -25.53 11.41 5.49
C SER A 229 -24.23 11.25 6.30
N MET A 230 -24.23 11.73 7.54
CA MET A 230 -23.13 11.47 8.48
C MET A 230 -23.03 10.00 8.91
N GLU A 231 -24.13 9.24 8.83
CA GLU A 231 -24.14 7.79 9.07
C GLU A 231 -23.42 7.04 7.93
N ASP A 232 -23.67 7.44 6.68
CA ASP A 232 -22.93 6.91 5.52
C ASP A 232 -21.44 7.25 5.63
N TYR A 233 -21.12 8.49 6.04
CA TYR A 233 -19.73 8.89 6.29
C TYR A 233 -19.07 8.03 7.36
N LYS A 234 -19.76 7.78 8.48
CA LYS A 234 -19.26 6.88 9.52
C LYS A 234 -19.03 5.48 8.95
N MET A 235 -19.99 4.92 8.21
CA MET A 235 -19.84 3.60 7.59
C MET A 235 -18.62 3.55 6.65
N TRP A 236 -18.41 4.61 5.85
CA TRP A 236 -17.24 4.73 4.97
C TRP A 236 -15.92 4.71 5.76
N ILE A 237 -15.81 5.55 6.79
CA ILE A 237 -14.59 5.62 7.62
C ILE A 237 -14.38 4.32 8.41
N ASP A 238 -15.42 3.72 8.96
CA ASP A 238 -15.33 2.45 9.68
C ASP A 238 -14.82 1.34 8.74
N GLY A 239 -15.26 1.32 7.49
CA GLY A 239 -14.75 0.38 6.49
C GLY A 239 -13.26 0.58 6.19
N TYR A 240 -12.83 1.83 6.05
CA TYR A 240 -11.41 2.18 5.86
C TYR A 240 -10.54 1.78 7.05
N ASP A 241 -10.94 2.19 8.26
CA ASP A 241 -10.23 1.90 9.50
C ASP A 241 -10.18 0.41 9.82
N THR A 242 -11.27 -0.31 9.53
CA THR A 242 -11.31 -1.78 9.64
C THR A 242 -10.33 -2.42 8.67
N GLY A 243 -10.19 -1.88 7.45
CA GLY A 243 -9.16 -2.30 6.49
C GLY A 243 -7.74 -2.11 7.03
N ILE A 244 -7.44 -0.96 7.61
CA ILE A 244 -6.13 -0.68 8.24
C ILE A 244 -5.87 -1.65 9.38
N LYS A 245 -6.83 -1.82 10.29
CA LYS A 245 -6.68 -2.69 11.47
C LYS A 245 -6.53 -4.15 11.11
N TYR A 246 -7.26 -4.61 10.10
CA TYR A 246 -7.13 -5.95 9.57
C TYR A 246 -5.74 -6.21 8.97
N MET A 247 -5.23 -5.27 8.17
CA MET A 247 -3.88 -5.33 7.63
C MET A 247 -2.81 -5.27 8.73
N ASP A 248 -2.97 -4.38 9.71
CA ASP A 248 -2.05 -4.22 10.84
C ASP A 248 -1.93 -5.52 11.68
N ASP A 249 -3.02 -6.26 11.88
CA ASP A 249 -2.97 -7.56 12.56
C ASP A 249 -2.11 -8.59 11.80
N HIS A 250 -2.14 -8.57 10.47
CA HIS A 250 -1.30 -9.45 9.65
C HIS A 250 0.15 -8.96 9.59
N ILE A 251 0.39 -7.65 9.66
CA ILE A 251 1.73 -7.10 9.87
C ILE A 251 2.28 -7.59 11.21
N GLY A 252 1.47 -7.59 12.27
CA GLY A 252 1.82 -8.17 13.57
C GLY A 252 2.30 -9.61 13.45
N GLN A 253 1.58 -10.46 12.72
CA GLN A 253 2.00 -11.86 12.47
C GLN A 253 3.35 -11.96 11.76
N ILE A 254 3.62 -11.07 10.80
CA ILE A 254 4.91 -11.03 10.06
C ILE A 254 6.05 -10.62 10.98
N LEU A 255 5.84 -9.59 11.80
CA LEU A 255 6.83 -9.13 12.79
C LEU A 255 7.10 -10.22 13.84
N ASP A 256 6.04 -10.87 14.34
CA ASP A 256 6.14 -12.00 15.25
C ASP A 256 6.95 -13.14 14.60
N ALA A 257 6.73 -13.47 13.33
CA ALA A 257 7.50 -14.52 12.65
C ALA A 257 9.01 -14.20 12.60
N LEU A 258 9.38 -12.95 12.39
CA LEU A 258 10.79 -12.51 12.47
C LEU A 258 11.33 -12.57 13.90
N ALA A 259 10.51 -12.20 14.89
CA ALA A 259 10.89 -12.26 16.30
C ALA A 259 11.10 -13.71 16.78
N HIS A 260 10.22 -14.64 16.39
CA HIS A 260 10.34 -16.07 16.70
C HIS A 260 11.61 -16.70 16.09
N LYS A 261 12.08 -16.19 14.94
CA LYS A 261 13.37 -16.59 14.35
C LYS A 261 14.58 -15.87 14.93
N GLY A 262 14.37 -14.94 15.86
CA GLY A 262 15.43 -14.17 16.49
C GLY A 262 16.15 -13.18 15.56
N VAL A 263 15.50 -12.76 14.47
CA VAL A 263 16.11 -11.86 13.46
C VAL A 263 15.46 -10.48 13.37
N LEU A 264 14.38 -10.22 14.14
CA LEU A 264 13.67 -8.94 14.09
C LEU A 264 14.59 -7.75 14.42
N GLU A 265 15.38 -7.85 15.49
CA GLU A 265 16.33 -6.80 15.91
C GLU A 265 17.45 -6.52 14.89
N GLU A 266 17.71 -7.48 13.99
CA GLU A 266 18.70 -7.34 12.91
C GLU A 266 18.06 -6.99 11.56
N THR A 267 16.76 -6.70 11.55
CA THR A 267 15.97 -6.40 10.35
C THR A 267 15.52 -4.95 10.36
N ALA A 268 15.92 -4.18 9.35
CA ALA A 268 15.35 -2.86 9.13
C ALA A 268 13.92 -3.02 8.60
N VAL A 269 12.93 -2.50 9.33
CA VAL A 269 11.53 -2.47 8.92
C VAL A 269 11.19 -1.06 8.41
N ILE A 270 10.71 -0.98 7.17
CA ILE A 270 10.29 0.25 6.51
C ILE A 270 8.80 0.12 6.21
N ILE A 271 8.01 1.11 6.62
CA ILE A 271 6.54 1.17 6.48
C ILE A 271 6.16 2.50 5.84
#